data_AF-A0A8E2E968-F1
#
_entry.id   AF-A0A8E2E968-F1
#
_cell.length_a   1.000
_cell.length_b   1.000
_cell.length_c   1.000
_cell.angle_alpha   90.00
_cell.angle_beta   90.00
_cell.angle_gamma   90.00
#
_symmetry.space_group_name_H-M   'P 1'
#
loop_
_entity.id
_entity.type
_entity.pdbx_description
1 polymer ?
#
loop_
_entity_poly.entity_id
_entity_poly.type
_entity_poly.pdbx_seq_one_letter_code
_entity_poly.pdbx_strand_id
1 'polypeptide(L)'
;PEPAKPARKLRTAKDVLNRLRWDEDYDISDFVIVYKDRFEGNKEISADQWKDETTDEEFIPQHRIVRIKKQDNEIVWDRERRVDLVFFSGNS
;
A
#
# COMPACT_ATOMS: atom_id res chain seq x y z
N PRO A 1 23.91 -24.83 11.53
CA PRO A 1 23.03 -23.95 10.73
C PRO A 1 22.36 -22.96 11.67
N GLU A 2 22.74 -21.69 11.62
CA GLU A 2 22.08 -20.65 12.42
C GLU A 2 20.69 -20.38 11.84
N PRO A 3 19.63 -20.23 12.66
CA PRO A 3 18.32 -19.87 12.16
C PRO A 3 18.38 -18.44 11.60
N ALA A 4 17.95 -18.26 10.35
CA ALA A 4 17.83 -16.94 9.75
C ALA A 4 16.94 -16.05 10.65
N LYS A 5 17.47 -14.87 11.03
CA LYS A 5 16.73 -13.86 11.81
C LYS A 5 15.36 -13.67 11.16
N PRO A 6 14.23 -13.68 11.90
CA PRO A 6 12.92 -13.52 11.30
C PRO A 6 12.91 -12.16 10.59
N ALA A 7 12.80 -12.19 9.26
CA ALA A 7 12.69 -10.97 8.48
C ALA A 7 11.52 -10.16 9.05
N ARG A 8 11.78 -8.89 9.42
CA ARG A 8 10.73 -7.98 9.92
C ARG A 8 9.55 -8.06 8.95
N LYS A 9 8.36 -8.37 9.49
CA LYS A 9 7.16 -8.52 8.66
C LYS A 9 6.86 -7.14 8.06
N LEU A 10 6.89 -7.05 6.74
CA LEU A 10 6.45 -5.86 6.02
C LEU A 10 4.99 -5.59 6.40
N ARG A 11 4.69 -4.34 6.77
CA ARG A 11 3.31 -3.92 7.04
C ARG A 11 2.44 -4.14 5.80
N THR A 12 1.17 -4.45 6.03
CA THR A 12 0.22 -4.66 4.94
C THR A 12 -0.14 -3.33 4.29
N ALA A 13 -0.61 -3.35 3.04
CA ALA A 13 -1.14 -2.14 2.40
C ALA A 13 -2.27 -1.52 3.26
N LYS A 14 -3.09 -2.34 3.94
CA LYS A 14 -4.14 -1.87 4.85
C LYS A 14 -3.57 -1.08 6.04
N ASP A 15 -2.53 -1.59 6.70
CA ASP A 15 -1.85 -0.86 7.79
C ASP A 15 -1.36 0.50 7.30
N VAL A 16 -0.74 0.54 6.11
CA VAL A 16 -0.24 1.79 5.51
C VAL A 16 -1.38 2.73 5.19
N LEU A 17 -2.42 2.29 4.50
CA LEU A 17 -3.57 3.14 4.19
C LEU A 17 -4.27 3.66 5.43
N ASN A 18 -4.44 2.82 6.47
CA ASN A 18 -4.99 3.27 7.74
C ASN A 18 -4.12 4.34 8.37
N ARG A 19 -2.79 4.18 8.34
CA ARG A 19 -1.87 5.22 8.82
C ARG A 19 -2.07 6.52 8.04
N LEU A 20 -1.99 6.47 6.71
CA LEU A 20 -2.16 7.64 5.85
C LEU A 20 -3.52 8.33 6.02
N ARG A 21 -4.56 7.58 6.39
CA ARG A 21 -5.93 8.10 6.58
C ARG A 21 -6.16 8.77 7.93
N TRP A 22 -5.53 8.27 8.98
CA TRP A 22 -5.85 8.65 10.36
C TRP A 22 -4.73 9.44 11.05
N ASP A 23 -3.54 9.47 10.48
CA ASP A 23 -2.39 10.16 11.04
C ASP A 23 -2.34 11.61 10.53
N GLU A 24 -2.35 12.58 11.45
CA GLU A 24 -2.44 14.02 11.13
C GLU A 24 -1.21 14.56 10.39
N ASP A 25 -0.08 13.83 10.42
CA ASP A 25 1.14 14.18 9.70
C ASP A 25 1.03 13.90 8.19
N TYR A 26 0.02 13.13 7.78
CA TYR A 26 -0.17 12.67 6.41
C TYR A 26 -1.48 13.17 5.81
N ASP A 27 -1.42 13.66 4.57
CA ASP A 27 -2.61 13.95 3.78
C ASP A 27 -2.87 12.79 2.80
N ILE A 28 -3.92 11.99 3.05
CA ILE A 28 -4.21 10.80 2.22
C ILE A 28 -4.44 11.13 0.74
N SER A 29 -4.87 12.35 0.41
CA SER A 29 -5.08 12.77 -0.98
C SER A 29 -3.77 12.98 -1.75
N ASP A 30 -2.64 13.16 -1.06
CA ASP A 30 -1.29 13.16 -1.67
C ASP A 30 -0.81 11.76 -2.09
N PHE A 31 -1.55 10.69 -1.74
CA PHE A 31 -1.15 9.33 -2.04
C PHE A 31 -1.98 8.70 -3.16
N VAL A 32 -1.30 7.83 -3.92
CA VAL A 32 -1.85 7.05 -5.02
C VAL A 32 -1.56 5.58 -4.77
N ILE A 33 -2.61 4.76 -4.88
CA ILE A 33 -2.54 3.32 -4.77
C ILE A 33 -2.40 2.74 -6.16
N VAL A 34 -1.38 1.91 -6.34
CA VAL A 34 -1.22 1.07 -7.51
C VAL A 34 -1.72 -0.33 -7.16
N TYR A 35 -2.70 -0.83 -7.91
CA TYR A 35 -3.28 -2.15 -7.72
C TYR A 35 -3.34 -2.95 -9.02
N LYS A 36 -3.29 -4.28 -8.93
CA LYS A 36 -3.48 -5.17 -10.07
C LYS A 36 -4.97 -5.39 -10.34
N ASP A 37 -5.48 -4.79 -11.40
CA ASP A 37 -6.79 -5.05 -11.96
C ASP A 37 -6.83 -6.42 -12.68
N ARG A 38 -8.04 -7.00 -12.78
CA ARG A 38 -8.26 -8.32 -13.40
C ARG A 38 -8.17 -8.31 -14.93
N PHE A 39 -8.30 -7.15 -15.57
CA PHE A 39 -8.32 -7.02 -17.04
C PHE A 39 -7.19 -6.12 -17.55
N GLU A 40 -6.94 -4.98 -16.89
CA GLU A 40 -6.08 -3.92 -17.43
C GLU A 40 -4.67 -3.87 -16.83
N GLY A 41 -4.33 -4.80 -15.93
CA GLY A 41 -3.02 -4.83 -15.29
C GLY A 41 -2.92 -3.83 -14.14
N ASN A 42 -1.81 -3.09 -14.04
CA ASN A 42 -1.62 -2.16 -12.93
C ASN A 42 -2.44 -0.87 -13.16
N LYS A 43 -3.40 -0.61 -12.29
CA LYS A 43 -4.19 0.62 -12.24
C LYS A 43 -3.78 1.49 -11.07
N GLU A 44 -4.05 2.78 -11.19
CA GLU A 44 -3.74 3.80 -10.21
C GLU A 44 -5.04 4.49 -9.77
N ILE A 45 -5.19 4.70 -8.46
CA ILE A 45 -6.32 5.43 -7.89
C ILE A 45 -5.84 6.24 -6.68
N SER A 46 -6.38 7.43 -6.48
CA SER A 46 -6.09 8.21 -5.28
C SER A 46 -6.41 7.41 -4.02
N ALA A 47 -5.54 7.47 -3.02
CA ALA A 47 -5.70 6.71 -1.80
C ALA A 47 -6.94 7.14 -0.99
N ASP A 48 -7.37 8.39 -1.13
CA ASP A 48 -8.61 8.88 -0.52
C ASP A 48 -9.87 8.25 -1.15
N GLN A 49 -9.81 7.99 -2.47
CA GLN A 49 -10.87 7.37 -3.25
C GLN A 49 -10.91 5.84 -3.10
N TRP A 50 -9.90 5.25 -2.47
CA TRP A 50 -9.86 3.81 -2.25
C TRP A 50 -10.94 3.36 -1.27
N LYS A 51 -11.81 2.48 -1.74
CA LYS A 51 -12.88 1.86 -0.94
C LYS A 51 -12.54 0.40 -0.65
N ASP A 52 -12.66 0.02 0.62
CA ASP A 52 -12.51 -1.37 1.09
C ASP A 52 -13.82 -2.16 1.03
N GLU A 53 -14.80 -1.69 0.26
CA GLU A 53 -16.18 -2.15 0.37
C GLU A 53 -16.45 -3.41 -0.44
N THR A 54 -16.65 -4.54 0.25
CA THR A 54 -16.77 -5.89 -0.33
C THR A 54 -18.12 -6.18 -1.01
N THR A 55 -19.09 -5.26 -0.93
CA THR A 55 -20.46 -5.47 -1.42
C THR A 55 -20.67 -5.04 -2.87
N ASP A 56 -19.68 -4.39 -3.48
CA ASP A 56 -19.75 -3.93 -4.86
C ASP A 56 -19.25 -5.03 -5.84
N GLU A 57 -19.91 -5.18 -6.99
CA GLU A 57 -19.48 -6.13 -8.03
C GLU A 57 -18.09 -5.80 -8.61
N GLU A 58 -17.64 -4.54 -8.47
CA GLU A 58 -16.30 -4.07 -8.83
C GLU A 58 -15.34 -3.96 -7.64
N PHE A 59 -15.64 -4.66 -6.53
CA PHE A 59 -14.76 -4.68 -5.37
C PHE A 59 -13.34 -5.14 -5.72
N ILE A 60 -12.35 -4.29 -5.42
CA ILE A 60 -10.93 -4.59 -5.57
C ILE A 60 -10.36 -5.01 -4.22
N PRO A 61 -10.06 -6.30 -4.00
CA PRO A 61 -9.53 -6.75 -2.73
C PRO A 61 -8.14 -6.17 -2.44
N GLN A 62 -7.88 -5.86 -1.18
CA GLN A 62 -6.65 -5.21 -0.72
C GLN A 62 -5.36 -5.93 -1.08
N HIS A 63 -5.38 -7.27 -1.21
CA HIS A 63 -4.19 -8.04 -1.59
C HIS A 63 -3.74 -7.77 -3.04
N ARG A 64 -4.57 -7.09 -3.84
CA ARG A 64 -4.22 -6.60 -5.19
C ARG A 64 -3.45 -5.30 -5.15
N ILE A 65 -3.42 -4.59 -4.02
CA ILE A 65 -2.54 -3.43 -3.86
C ILE A 65 -1.09 -3.91 -3.94
N VAL A 66 -0.35 -3.38 -4.90
CA VAL A 66 1.05 -3.73 -5.14
C VAL A 66 2.00 -2.65 -4.61
N ARG A 67 1.59 -1.38 -4.69
CA ARG A 67 2.41 -0.24 -4.30
C ARG A 67 1.54 0.93 -3.85
N ILE A 68 2.08 1.72 -2.94
CA ILE A 68 1.55 3.04 -2.57
C ILE A 68 2.67 4.05 -2.82
N LYS A 69 2.35 5.10 -3.56
CA LYS A 69 3.27 6.18 -3.90
C LYS A 69 2.62 7.54 -3.61
N LYS A 70 3.41 8.58 -3.49
CA LYS A 70 2.92 9.96 -3.48
C LYS A 70 2.61 10.46 -4.89
N GLN A 71 1.92 11.58 -4.98
CA GLN A 71 1.70 12.29 -6.25
C GLN A 71 3.01 12.67 -6.95
N ASP A 72 4.08 12.92 -6.19
CA ASP A 72 5.45 13.18 -6.70
C ASP A 72 6.20 11.92 -7.18
N ASN A 73 5.51 10.77 -7.34
CA ASN A 73 6.09 9.46 -7.70
C ASN A 73 7.04 8.84 -6.65
N GLU A 74 7.20 9.43 -5.46
CA GLU A 74 7.92 8.81 -4.34
C GLU A 74 7.20 7.56 -3.84
N ILE A 75 7.92 6.44 -3.73
CA ILE A 75 7.35 5.15 -3.35
C ILE A 75 7.46 4.97 -1.85
N VAL A 76 6.34 5.12 -1.14
CA VAL A 76 6.32 5.00 0.32
C VAL A 76 6.07 3.59 0.80
N TRP A 77 5.46 2.74 -0.02
CA TRP A 77 5.29 1.33 0.27
C TRP A 77 5.28 0.49 -1.00
N ASP A 78 6.00 -0.62 -1.01
CA ASP A 78 6.10 -1.53 -2.14
C ASP A 78 6.17 -2.97 -1.63
N ARG A 79 5.19 -3.78 -2.01
CA ARG A 79 5.12 -5.18 -1.56
C ARG A 79 6.25 -6.02 -2.12
N GLU A 80 6.59 -5.83 -3.40
CA GLU A 80 7.55 -6.67 -4.13
C GLU A 80 8.97 -6.31 -3.73
N ARG A 81 9.26 -5.00 -3.62
CA ARG A 81 10.56 -4.48 -3.17
C ARG A 81 10.71 -4.49 -1.64
N ARG A 82 9.65 -4.82 -0.91
CA ARG A 82 9.56 -4.73 0.55
C ARG A 82 9.95 -3.35 1.08
N VAL A 83 9.56 -2.29 0.38
CA VAL A 83 9.78 -0.91 0.82
C VAL A 83 8.66 -0.52 1.76
N ASP A 84 8.99 0.15 2.85
CA ASP A 84 8.03 0.72 3.78
C ASP A 84 8.67 1.91 4.49
N LEU A 85 8.44 3.10 3.93
CA LEU A 85 8.89 4.38 4.46
C LEU A 85 7.91 4.94 5.50
N VAL A 86 6.72 4.34 5.62
CA VAL A 86 5.68 4.79 6.55
C VAL A 86 5.91 4.22 7.95
N PHE A 87 6.24 2.93 8.07
CA PHE A 87 6.53 2.30 9.37
C PHE A 87 7.99 1.90 9.57
N PHE A 88 8.86 2.09 8.56
CA PHE A 88 10.25 1.64 8.59
C PHE A 88 10.39 0.14 8.93
N SER A 89 9.40 -0.67 8.54
CA SER A 89 9.33 -2.11 8.82
C SER A 89 9.96 -2.97 7.72
N GLY A 90 10.19 -2.38 6.54
CA GLY A 90 10.80 -2.99 5.36
C GLY A 90 12.25 -2.53 5.11
N ASN A 91 12.69 -2.62 3.85
CA ASN A 91 13.91 -1.97 3.40
C ASN A 91 13.59 -0.47 3.25
N SER A 92 14.14 0.34 4.15
CA SER A 92 14.10 1.80 4.09
C SER A 92 15.09 2.35 3.08
#